data_AF-A0A815XY18-F1
#
_entry.id   AF-A0A815XY18-F1
#
_cell.length_a   1.000
_cell.length_b   1.000
_cell.length_c   1.000
_cell.angle_alpha   90.00
_cell.angle_beta   90.00
_cell.angle_gamma   90.00
#
_symmetry.space_group_name_H-M   'P 1'
#
loop_
_entity.id
_entity.type
_entity.pdbx_description
1 polymer ?
#
loop_
_entity_poly.entity_id
_entity_poly.type
_entity_poly.pdbx_seq_one_letter_code
_entity_poly.pdbx_strand_id
1 'polypeptide(L)'
;MYICHWYLLLLSFICINNNINGNNIHYSAIFIPGNGGSQIWTRLNRTTPPPHFLCARHADWFELWFNIRLLLPEVIDCFIDNMRLTYNSTTKKTSNLDGIDI
;
A
#
# COMPACT_ATOMS: atom_id res chain seq x y z
N MET A 1 51.90 45.18 11.45
CA MET A 1 51.21 44.32 10.44
C MET A 1 50.52 43.08 11.03
N TYR A 2 50.59 42.81 12.34
CA TYR A 2 50.03 41.59 12.94
C TYR A 2 48.57 41.72 13.43
N ILE A 3 48.09 42.94 13.69
CA ILE A 3 46.74 43.20 14.23
C ILE A 3 45.61 42.80 13.25
N CYS A 4 45.86 42.93 11.94
CA CYS A 4 44.85 42.61 10.90
C CYS A 4 44.62 41.09 10.76
N HIS A 5 45.65 40.28 10.97
CA HIS A 5 45.57 38.82 10.85
C HIS A 5 44.76 38.19 12.00
N TRP A 6 44.84 38.75 13.20
CA TRP A 6 44.05 38.30 14.35
C TRP A 6 42.58 38.70 14.23
N TYR A 7 42.29 39.85 13.60
CA TYR A 7 40.92 40.31 13.34
C TYR A 7 40.19 39.47 12.28
N LEU A 8 40.91 39.03 11.24
CA LEU A 8 40.40 38.11 10.21
C LEU A 8 40.09 36.70 10.77
N LEU A 9 40.93 36.19 11.68
CA LEU A 9 40.68 34.91 12.34
C LEU A 9 39.46 34.98 13.28
N LEU A 10 39.30 36.05 14.04
CA LEU A 10 38.11 36.26 14.90
C LEU A 10 36.79 36.34 14.11
N LEU A 11 36.78 37.03 12.97
CA LEU A 11 35.62 37.07 12.06
C LEU A 11 35.25 35.68 11.52
N SER A 12 36.25 34.84 11.22
CA SER A 12 36.00 33.46 10.78
C SER A 12 35.38 32.59 11.89
N PHE A 13 35.78 32.79 13.16
CA PHE A 13 35.20 32.08 14.31
C PHE A 13 33.74 32.50 14.59
N ILE A 14 33.39 33.78 14.36
CA ILE A 14 32.01 34.27 14.54
C ILE A 14 31.08 33.68 13.48
N CYS A 15 31.54 33.50 12.23
CA CYS A 15 30.73 32.90 11.17
C CYS A 15 30.46 31.38 11.35
N ILE A 16 31.33 30.66 12.07
CA ILE A 16 31.20 29.20 12.30
C ILE A 16 30.20 28.89 13.43
N ASN A 17 29.87 29.86 14.29
CA ASN A 17 28.97 29.68 15.46
C ASN A 17 27.48 29.95 15.17
N ASN A 18 27.06 29.88 13.90
CA ASN A 18 25.63 29.85 13.60
C ASN A 18 25.12 28.41 13.75
N ASN A 19 24.75 28.06 14.98
CA ASN A 19 24.04 26.82 15.26
C ASN A 19 22.62 26.97 14.68
N ILE A 20 22.40 26.45 13.47
CA ILE A 20 21.08 26.41 12.83
C ILE A 20 20.24 25.39 13.62
N ASN A 21 19.65 25.83 14.73
CA ASN A 21 18.56 25.11 15.37
C ASN A 21 17.31 25.28 14.51
N GLY A 22 17.26 24.51 13.42
CA GLY A 22 16.06 24.34 12.63
C GLY A 22 15.02 23.59 13.47
N ASN A 23 13.98 24.29 13.91
CA ASN A 23 12.82 23.65 14.52
C ASN A 23 12.16 22.76 13.46
N ASN A 24 12.35 21.44 13.56
CA ASN A 24 11.75 20.46 12.65
C ASN A 24 10.26 20.33 12.96
N ILE A 25 9.45 21.26 12.41
CA ILE A 25 8.00 21.18 12.48
C ILE A 25 7.55 20.09 11.50
N HIS A 26 7.13 18.95 12.04
CA HIS A 26 6.53 17.86 11.24
C HIS A 26 5.02 18.08 11.10
N TYR A 27 4.56 18.16 9.86
CA TYR A 27 3.13 18.13 9.54
C TYR A 27 2.69 16.69 9.30
N SER A 28 1.56 16.30 9.89
CA SER A 28 0.93 15.01 9.56
C SER A 28 0.41 15.05 8.13
N ALA A 29 0.69 13.99 7.37
CA ALA A 29 0.19 13.80 6.02
C ALA A 29 -0.57 12.47 5.95
N ILE A 30 -1.71 12.48 5.25
CA ILE A 30 -2.52 11.29 4.98
C ILE A 30 -2.36 10.95 3.51
N PHE A 31 -1.91 9.72 3.21
CA PHE A 31 -1.77 9.23 1.85
C PHE A 31 -2.96 8.36 1.50
N ILE A 32 -3.70 8.77 0.46
CA ILE A 32 -4.83 8.02 -0.08
C ILE A 32 -4.38 7.41 -1.41
N PRO A 33 -4.26 6.08 -1.50
CA PRO A 33 -3.83 5.43 -2.73
C PRO A 33 -4.93 5.51 -3.80
N GLY A 34 -4.51 5.40 -5.06
CA GLY A 34 -5.43 5.20 -6.19
C GLY A 34 -5.97 3.77 -6.26
N ASN A 35 -6.75 3.49 -7.29
CA ASN A 35 -7.26 2.14 -7.56
C ASN A 35 -6.12 1.12 -7.70
N GLY A 36 -6.19 0.00 -7.00
CA GLY A 36 -5.14 -1.02 -6.97
C GLY A 36 -3.85 -0.59 -6.26
N GLY A 37 -3.81 0.58 -5.64
CA GLY A 37 -2.62 1.08 -4.93
C GLY A 37 -2.49 0.60 -3.47
N SER A 38 -3.36 -0.30 -3.03
CA SER A 38 -3.34 -0.89 -1.69
C SER A 38 -3.54 -2.39 -1.76
N GLN A 39 -2.99 -3.12 -0.80
CA GLN A 39 -3.11 -4.57 -0.75
C GLN A 39 -4.51 -5.00 -0.34
N ILE A 40 -4.94 -6.14 -0.89
CA ILE A 40 -6.21 -6.78 -0.57
C ILE A 40 -5.91 -8.20 -0.09
N TRP A 41 -6.42 -8.52 1.09
CA TRP A 41 -6.39 -9.86 1.65
C TRP A 41 -7.75 -10.50 1.50
N THR A 42 -7.81 -11.82 1.36
CA THR A 42 -9.08 -12.53 1.25
C THR A 42 -9.02 -13.89 1.93
N ARG A 43 -10.19 -14.36 2.37
CA ARG A 43 -10.41 -15.72 2.89
C ARG A 43 -11.47 -16.42 2.06
N LEU A 44 -11.26 -17.71 1.79
CA LEU A 44 -12.17 -18.52 0.98
C LEU A 44 -12.83 -19.60 1.85
N ASN A 45 -14.16 -19.64 1.79
CA ASN A 45 -14.98 -20.68 2.36
C ASN A 45 -16.18 -20.97 1.44
N ARG A 46 -15.89 -21.42 0.21
CA ARG A 46 -16.91 -21.66 -0.80
C ARG A 46 -17.60 -23.02 -0.62
N THR A 47 -18.91 -23.04 -0.78
CA THR A 47 -19.70 -24.28 -0.96
C THR A 47 -19.87 -24.63 -2.44
N THR A 48 -19.79 -23.62 -3.32
CA THR A 48 -19.91 -23.76 -4.77
C THR A 48 -18.58 -24.14 -5.41
N PRO A 49 -18.59 -24.94 -6.48
CA PRO A 49 -17.38 -25.28 -7.22
C PRO A 49 -16.82 -24.04 -7.94
N PRO A 50 -15.49 -23.81 -7.88
CA PRO A 50 -14.83 -22.71 -8.57
C PRO A 50 -14.76 -22.98 -10.08
N PRO A 51 -14.41 -21.98 -10.91
CA PRO A 51 -14.47 -22.11 -12.38
C PRO A 51 -13.53 -23.21 -12.93
N HIS A 52 -12.37 -23.42 -12.29
CA HIS A 52 -11.41 -24.42 -12.69
C HIS A 52 -10.98 -25.28 -11.49
N PHE A 53 -10.58 -26.52 -11.76
CA PHE A 53 -10.14 -27.48 -10.74
C PHE A 53 -8.86 -27.06 -10.00
N LEU A 54 -8.06 -26.19 -10.61
CA LEU A 54 -6.85 -25.62 -10.03
C LEU A 54 -7.15 -24.54 -8.96
N CYS A 55 -8.36 -24.00 -8.94
CA CYS A 55 -8.73 -22.95 -8.00
C CYS A 55 -9.04 -23.52 -6.61
N ALA A 56 -8.52 -22.85 -5.58
CA ALA A 56 -8.81 -23.22 -4.19
C ALA A 56 -10.26 -22.94 -3.82
N ARG A 57 -10.88 -23.89 -3.11
CA ARG A 57 -12.23 -23.74 -2.52
C ARG A 57 -12.20 -23.16 -1.12
N HIS A 58 -11.21 -23.56 -0.35
CA HIS A 58 -10.98 -23.15 1.03
C HIS A 58 -9.55 -22.67 1.18
N ALA A 59 -9.38 -21.50 1.78
CA ALA A 59 -8.09 -20.92 2.11
C ALA A 59 -8.28 -19.95 3.28
N ASP A 60 -7.35 -19.97 4.23
CA ASP A 60 -7.23 -18.89 5.21
C ASP A 60 -6.70 -17.61 4.54
N TRP A 61 -6.64 -16.51 5.30
CA TRP A 61 -6.26 -15.19 4.80
C TRP A 61 -4.98 -15.23 3.96
N PHE A 62 -5.10 -14.83 2.69
CA PHE A 62 -3.98 -14.70 1.75
C PHE A 62 -4.03 -13.37 0.99
N GLU A 63 -2.87 -12.93 0.50
CA GLU A 63 -2.76 -11.75 -0.36
C GLU A 63 -3.36 -12.05 -1.74
N LEU A 64 -4.53 -11.47 -2.00
CA LEU A 64 -5.21 -11.53 -3.29
C LEU A 64 -4.59 -10.52 -4.26
N TRP A 65 -4.32 -9.31 -3.77
CA TRP A 65 -3.72 -8.22 -4.54
C TRP A 65 -2.62 -7.54 -3.71
N PHE A 66 -1.38 -7.39 -4.18
CA PHE A 66 -0.86 -7.71 -5.51
C PHE A 66 -0.02 -8.99 -5.46
N ASN A 67 -0.56 -10.09 -5.99
CA ASN A 67 0.13 -11.38 -5.99
C ASN A 67 0.38 -11.88 -7.42
N ILE A 68 1.61 -11.73 -7.90
CA ILE A 68 2.01 -12.11 -9.27
C ILE A 68 1.76 -13.58 -9.61
N ARG A 69 1.74 -14.48 -8.62
CA ARG A 69 1.48 -15.90 -8.85
C ARG A 69 0.03 -16.15 -9.26
N LEU A 70 -0.90 -15.31 -8.79
CA LEU A 70 -2.31 -15.37 -9.14
C LEU A 70 -2.64 -14.70 -10.49
N LEU A 71 -1.66 -14.04 -11.12
CA LEU A 71 -1.83 -13.36 -12.42
C LEU A 71 -1.30 -14.18 -13.61
N LEU A 72 -0.88 -15.43 -13.38
CA LEU A 72 -0.41 -16.32 -14.43
C LEU A 72 -1.60 -16.90 -15.23
N PRO A 73 -1.43 -17.23 -16.53
CA PRO A 73 -2.53 -17.65 -17.41
C PRO A 73 -3.37 -18.83 -16.89
N GLU A 74 -2.76 -19.77 -16.17
CA GLU A 74 -3.45 -20.95 -15.64
C GLU A 74 -4.34 -20.65 -14.42
N VAL A 75 -4.09 -19.54 -13.71
CA VAL A 75 -4.74 -19.22 -12.42
C VAL A 75 -5.35 -17.81 -12.37
N ILE A 76 -5.21 -17.03 -13.45
CA ILE A 76 -5.83 -15.70 -13.57
C ILE A 76 -7.36 -15.78 -13.45
N ASP A 77 -7.97 -16.85 -13.96
CA ASP A 77 -9.41 -17.07 -13.84
C ASP A 77 -9.83 -17.29 -12.38
N CYS A 78 -8.96 -17.90 -11.56
CA CYS A 78 -9.19 -17.99 -10.11
C CYS A 78 -9.11 -16.61 -9.43
N PHE A 79 -8.17 -15.75 -9.84
CA PHE A 79 -8.07 -14.39 -9.33
C PHE A 79 -9.32 -13.56 -9.69
N ILE A 80 -9.74 -13.60 -10.96
CA ILE A 80 -10.93 -12.89 -11.44
C ILE A 80 -12.17 -13.37 -10.68
N ASP A 81 -12.33 -14.68 -10.48
CA ASP A 81 -13.46 -15.23 -9.73
C ASP A 81 -13.43 -14.84 -8.24
N ASN A 82 -12.24 -14.69 -7.64
CA ASN A 82 -12.12 -14.22 -6.26
C ASN A 82 -12.40 -12.71 -6.11
N MET A 83 -12.08 -11.92 -7.13
CA MET A 83 -12.19 -10.45 -7.09
C MET A 83 -13.55 -9.94 -7.59
N ARG A 84 -14.33 -10.75 -8.32
CA ARG A 84 -15.63 -10.30 -8.88
C ARG A 84 -16.65 -10.01 -7.78
N LEU A 85 -17.46 -8.99 -8.04
CA LEU A 85 -18.56 -8.59 -7.18
C LEU A 85 -19.90 -8.95 -7.81
N THR A 86 -20.87 -9.28 -6.95
CA THR A 86 -22.27 -9.47 -7.34
C THR A 86 -23.02 -8.16 -7.17
N TYR A 87 -23.69 -7.70 -8.23
CA TYR A 87 -24.48 -6.48 -8.19
C TYR A 87 -25.97 -6.79 -8.01
N ASN A 88 -26.59 -6.16 -7.01
CA ASN A 88 -28.03 -6.24 -6.80
C ASN A 88 -28.73 -5.01 -7.40
N SER A 89 -29.45 -5.21 -8.50
CA SER A 89 -30.14 -4.14 -9.23
C SER A 89 -31.27 -3.45 -8.44
N THR A 90 -31.84 -4.12 -7.43
CA THR A 90 -32.92 -3.58 -6.61
C THR A 90 -32.37 -2.70 -5.48
N THR A 91 -31.35 -3.17 -4.76
CA THR A 91 -30.75 -2.43 -3.63
C THR A 91 -29.64 -1.46 -4.07
N LYS A 92 -29.18 -1.57 -5.32
CA LYS A 92 -28.05 -0.81 -5.89
C LYS A 92 -26.74 -1.04 -5.14
N LYS A 93 -26.59 -2.18 -4.46
CA LYS A 93 -25.38 -2.55 -3.70
C LYS A 93 -24.62 -3.66 -4.41
N THR A 94 -23.31 -3.67 -4.19
CA THR A 94 -22.41 -4.77 -4.54
C THR A 94 -22.05 -5.56 -3.29
N SER A 95 -21.91 -6.86 -3.43
CA SER A 95 -21.38 -7.76 -2.41
C SER A 95 -20.33 -8.67 -3.01
N ASN A 96 -19.46 -9.23 -2.16
CA ASN A 96 -18.60 -10.33 -2.57
C ASN A 96 -19.45 -11.55 -2.98
N LEU A 97 -18.82 -12.51 -3.65
CA LEU A 97 -19.45 -13.81 -3.85
C LEU A 97 -19.60 -14.56 -2.52
N ASP A 98 -20.55 -15.49 -2.50
CA ASP A 98 -20.78 -16.36 -1.36
C ASP A 98 -19.52 -17.17 -1.02
N GLY A 99 -19.09 -17.07 0.24
CA GLY A 99 -17.88 -17.74 0.73
C GLY A 99 -16.58 -17.00 0.42
N ILE A 100 -16.62 -15.70 0.12
CA ILE A 100 -15.42 -14.87 -0.04
C ILE A 100 -15.48 -13.67 0.90
N ASP A 101 -14.51 -13.62 1.81
CA ASP A 101 -14.31 -12.49 2.72
C ASP A 101 -13.12 -11.65 2.24
N ILE A 102 -13.24 -10.32 2.32
CA ILE A 102 -12.19 -9.34 2.01
C ILE A 102 -11.89 -8.53 3.26
#